data_AF-A0A354FKW2-F1
#
_entry.id   AF-A0A354FKW2-F1
#
_cell.length_a   1.000
_cell.length_b   1.000
_cell.length_c   1.000
_cell.angle_alpha   90.00
_cell.angle_beta   90.00
_cell.angle_gamma   90.00
#
_symmetry.space_group_name_H-M   'P 1'
#
loop_
_entity.id
_entity.type
_entity.pdbx_description
1 polymer ?
#
loop_
_entity_poly.entity_id
_entity_poly.type
_entity_poly.pdbx_seq_one_letter_code
_entity_poly.pdbx_strand_id
1 'polypeptide(L)' 'TTTFRNAFPELAETHEIVLLPFLLEGVGGLPDKNLRDGIHPNPDGHQIIARTMLRHLEPLLEQHVP' A
#
# COMPACT_ATOMS: atom_id res chain seq x y z
N THR A 1 -12.42 -13.99 3.55
CA THR A 1 -11.31 -13.02 3.41
C THR A 1 -10.38 -13.35 2.25
N THR A 2 -10.17 -14.63 1.89
CA THR A 2 -9.34 -15.04 0.74
C THR A 2 -9.79 -14.44 -0.60
N THR A 3 -11.08 -14.53 -0.94
CA THR A 3 -11.62 -13.98 -2.21
C THR A 3 -11.33 -12.48 -2.36
N PHE A 4 -11.53 -11.69 -1.30
CA PHE A 4 -11.24 -10.26 -1.33
C PHE A 4 -9.74 -9.97 -1.52
N ARG A 5 -8.88 -10.73 -0.83
CA ARG A 5 -7.42 -10.58 -0.95
C ARG A 5 -6.93 -10.89 -2.37
N ASN A 6 -7.50 -11.92 -3.00
CA ASN A 6 -7.04 -12.40 -4.30
C ASN A 6 -7.55 -11.54 -5.47
N ALA A 7 -8.65 -10.79 -5.29
CA ALA A 7 -9.20 -9.94 -6.34
C ALA A 7 -8.17 -8.92 -6.89
N PHE A 8 -7.33 -8.34 -6.03
CA PHE A 8 -6.34 -7.33 -6.44
C PHE A 8 -5.16 -7.89 -7.26
N PRO A 9 -4.45 -8.96 -6.83
CA PRO A 9 -3.42 -9.56 -7.66
C PRO A 9 -3.96 -10.16 -8.95
N GLU A 10 -5.16 -10.76 -8.95
CA GLU A 10 -5.80 -11.27 -10.17
C GLU A 10 -6.06 -10.14 -11.19
N LEU A 11 -6.55 -8.99 -10.73
CA LEU A 11 -6.75 -7.81 -11.59
C LEU A 11 -5.42 -7.23 -12.08
N ALA A 12 -4.39 -7.19 -11.23
CA ALA A 12 -3.08 -6.67 -11.61
C ALA A 12 -2.44 -7.51 -12.72
N GLU A 13 -2.52 -8.84 -12.62
CA GLU A 13 -2.07 -9.77 -13.66
C GLU A 13 -2.89 -9.61 -14.95
N THR A 14 -4.23 -9.55 -14.83
CA THR A 14 -5.14 -9.43 -15.98
C THR A 14 -4.91 -8.16 -16.80
N HIS A 15 -4.56 -7.05 -16.14
CA HIS A 15 -4.38 -5.75 -16.77
C HIS A 15 -2.91 -5.37 -16.99
N GLU A 16 -1.97 -6.25 -16.67
CA GLU A 16 -0.53 -6.00 -16.75
C GLU A 16 -0.10 -4.69 -16.04
N ILE A 17 -0.71 -4.42 -14.87
CA ILE A 17 -0.43 -3.23 -14.06
C ILE A 17 0.35 -3.57 -12.80
N VAL A 18 1.14 -2.61 -12.33
CA VAL A 18 1.90 -2.76 -11.09
C VAL A 18 0.97 -2.81 -9.88
N LEU A 19 1.27 -3.74 -8.97
CA LEU A 19 0.53 -3.96 -7.72
C LEU A 19 1.36 -3.51 -6.51
N LEU A 20 0.75 -2.72 -5.63
CA LEU A 20 1.20 -2.56 -4.24
C LEU A 20 0.46 -3.61 -3.39
N PRO A 21 1.11 -4.69 -2.92
CA PRO A 21 0.41 -5.84 -2.33
C PRO A 21 -0.35 -5.53 -1.04
N PHE A 22 0.16 -4.62 -0.22
CA PHE A 22 -0.50 -4.20 1.02
C PHE A 22 -0.13 -2.77 1.44
N LEU A 23 -1.09 -1.85 1.39
CA LEU A 23 -0.89 -0.42 1.69
C LEU A 23 -0.45 -0.16 3.13
N LEU A 24 -0.97 -0.94 4.08
CA LEU A 24 -0.76 -0.76 5.51
C LEU A 24 0.38 -1.63 6.07
N GLU A 25 1.30 -2.10 5.22
CA GLU A 25 2.47 -2.84 5.65
C GLU A 25 3.28 -2.03 6.66
N GLY A 26 3.50 -2.60 7.86
CA GLY A 26 4.16 -1.91 8.98
C GLY A 26 3.32 -0.83 9.66
N VAL A 27 2.00 -0.79 9.47
CA VAL A 27 1.09 0.21 10.06
C VAL A 27 -0.17 -0.42 10.66
N GLY A 28 -0.88 -1.25 9.87
CA GLY A 28 -2.19 -1.78 10.26
C GLY A 28 -2.14 -2.58 11.56
N GLY A 29 -2.97 -2.21 12.53
CA GLY A 29 -3.06 -2.89 13.83
C GLY A 29 -1.93 -2.61 14.81
N LEU A 30 -0.92 -1.81 14.45
CA LEU A 30 0.14 -1.37 15.38
C LEU A 30 -0.33 -0.19 16.23
N PRO A 31 -0.42 -0.32 17.58
CA PRO A 31 -0.96 0.73 18.43
C PRO A 31 -0.21 2.06 18.37
N ASP A 32 1.10 2.02 18.13
CA ASP A 32 1.96 3.20 18.03
C ASP A 32 1.93 3.87 16.65
N LYS A 33 1.26 3.26 15.67
CA LYS A 33 1.09 3.79 14.30
C LYS A 33 -0.36 4.07 13.93
N ASN A 34 -1.30 3.82 14.85
CA ASN A 34 -2.72 4.05 14.66
C ASN A 34 -3.31 5.01 15.71
N LEU A 35 -4.51 5.53 15.43
CA LEU A 35 -5.36 6.23 16.38
C LEU A 35 -5.91 5.25 17.42
N ARG A 36 -6.63 5.78 18.42
CA ARG A 36 -7.21 4.98 19.51
C ARG A 36 -8.18 3.89 19.06
N ASP A 37 -8.71 3.97 17.85
CA ASP A 37 -9.59 2.94 17.27
C ASP A 37 -8.83 1.71 16.74
N GLY A 38 -7.49 1.79 16.65
CA GLY A 38 -6.63 0.69 16.22
C GLY A 38 -6.69 0.37 14.71
N ILE A 39 -7.42 1.14 13.90
CA ILE A 39 -7.59 0.87 12.47
C ILE A 39 -7.22 2.05 11.57
N HIS A 40 -7.26 3.29 12.09
CA HIS A 40 -6.86 4.47 11.33
C HIS A 40 -5.41 4.85 11.66
N PRO A 41 -4.52 5.03 10.66
CA PRO A 41 -3.16 5.49 10.90
C PRO A 41 -3.10 6.85 11.60
N ASN A 42 -2.10 7.02 12.47
CA ASN A 42 -1.72 8.32 13.02
C ASN A 42 -0.70 9.02 12.08
N PRO A 43 -0.20 10.23 12.39
CA PRO A 43 0.76 10.91 11.53
C PRO A 43 2.01 10.09 11.21
N ASP A 44 2.56 9.34 12.16
CA ASP A 44 3.73 8.47 11.93
C ASP A 44 3.38 7.29 11.03
N GLY A 45 2.20 6.69 11.21
CA GLY A 45 1.67 5.65 10.32
C GLY A 45 1.53 6.15 8.88
N HIS A 46 1.02 7.36 8.69
CA HIS A 46 0.92 7.99 7.36
C HIS A 46 2.29 8.22 6.70
N GLN A 47 3.33 8.57 7.46
CA GLN A 47 4.68 8.69 6.90
C GLN A 47 5.21 7.34 6.37
N ILE A 48 4.90 6.23 7.04
CA ILE A 48 5.27 4.88 6.57
C ILE A 48 4.49 4.54 5.29
N ILE A 49 3.18 4.79 5.27
CA ILE A 49 2.33 4.58 4.08
C ILE A 49 2.90 5.33 2.87
N ALA A 50 3.25 6.61 3.05
CA ALA A 50 3.81 7.43 1.98
C ALA A 50 5.13 6.85 1.44
N ARG A 51 6.05 6.41 2.32
CA ARG A 51 7.30 5.74 1.90
C ARG A 51 7.05 4.42 1.18
N THR A 52 6.09 3.62 1.63
CA THR A 52 5.70 2.37 0.97
C THR A 52 5.13 2.61 -0.42
N MET A 53 4.27 3.63 -0.57
CA MET A 53 3.75 4.08 -1.86
C MET A 53 4.87 4.53 -2.80
N LEU A 54 5.76 5.41 -2.33
CA LEU A 54 6.85 5.97 -3.14
C LEU A 54 7.77 4.89 -3.71
N ARG A 55 8.13 3.86 -2.93
CA ARG A 55 8.93 2.72 -3.42
C ARG A 55 8.34 2.00 -4.64
N HIS A 56 7.00 2.03 -4.80
CA HIS A 56 6.33 1.42 -5.94
C HIS A 56 6.05 2.42 -7.06
N LEU A 57 5.84 3.69 -6.72
CA LEU A 57 5.51 4.74 -7.67
C LEU A 57 6.73 5.29 -8.40
N GLU A 58 7.85 5.49 -7.70
CA GLU A 58 9.09 6.08 -8.27
C GLU A 58 9.56 5.36 -9.55
N PRO A 59 9.67 4.02 -9.60
CA PRO A 59 10.08 3.33 -10.84
C PRO A 59 9.13 3.55 -12.01
N LEU A 60 7.84 3.78 -11.75
CA LEU A 60 6.83 4.00 -12.80
C LEU A 60 6.95 5.40 -13.41
N LEU A 61 7.31 6.38 -12.59
CA LEU A 61 7.55 7.75 -13.03
C LEU A 61 8.83 7.84 -13.85
N GLU A 62 9.88 7.10 -13.48
CA GLU A 62 11.13 7.02 -14.24
C GLU A 62 10.95 6.34 -15.60
N GLN A 63 10.08 5.33 -15.70
CA GLN A 63 9.74 4.66 -16.96
C GLN A 63 8.91 5.51 -17.92
N HIS A 64 8.28 6.58 -17.42
CA HIS A 64 7.44 7.50 -18.20
C HIS A 64 8.08 8.88 -18.39
N VAL A 65 9.40 9.01 -18.19
CA VAL A 65 10.14 10.19 -18.64
C VAL A 65 10.19 10.13 -20.18
N PRO A 66 9.58 11.08 -20.91
CA PRO A 66 9.76 11.17 -22.36
C PRO A 66 11.22 11.39 -22.74
#